data_AF-A0A7W0DAT1-F1
#
_entry.id   AF-A0A7W0DAT1-F1
#
_cell.length_a   1.000
_cell.length_b   1.000
_cell.length_c   1.000
_cell.angle_alpha   90.00
_cell.angle_beta   90.00
_cell.angle_gamma   90.00
#
_symmetry.space_group_name_H-M   'P 1'
#
loop_
_entity.id
_entity.type
_entity.pdbx_description
1 polymer ?
#
loop_
_entity_poly.entity_id
_entity_poly.type
_entity_poly.pdbx_seq_one_letter_code
_entity_poly.pdbx_strand_id
1 'polypeptide(L)'
;MSQANIPNITPIISLTLGGTVNLLLASIALEELALAHIVNAEAEKIQYVVGTLFPAVTPPTTNISNLLLINESVRKTLQDVIKKEMLLQFKMENILDHFPNEVT
;
A
#
# COMPACT_ATOMS: atom_id res chain seq x y z
N MET A 1 -32.92 32.87 -22.85
CA MET A 1 -32.44 31.71 -22.08
C MET A 1 -31.55 32.22 -20.96
N SER A 2 -31.86 31.99 -19.68
CA SER A 2 -30.98 32.39 -18.57
C SER A 2 -29.97 31.27 -18.29
N GLN A 3 -28.69 31.53 -18.54
CA GLN A 3 -27.61 30.66 -18.09
C GLN A 3 -27.64 30.57 -16.56
N ALA A 4 -27.45 29.38 -15.98
CA ALA A 4 -27.25 29.27 -14.54
C ALA A 4 -25.96 30.00 -14.13
N ASN A 5 -26.07 30.97 -13.22
CA ASN A 5 -24.92 31.66 -12.65
C ASN A 5 -24.33 30.80 -11.53
N ILE A 6 -23.30 30.02 -11.84
CA ILE A 6 -22.56 29.26 -10.82
C ILE A 6 -21.86 30.28 -9.91
N PRO A 7 -22.04 30.20 -8.57
CA PRO A 7 -21.35 31.10 -7.64
C PRO A 7 -19.83 30.94 -7.76
N ASN A 8 -19.11 32.05 -7.71
CA ASN A 8 -17.66 32.01 -7.59
C ASN A 8 -17.28 31.43 -6.21
N ILE A 9 -16.41 30.42 -6.20
CA ILE A 9 -15.85 29.86 -4.97
C ILE A 9 -14.37 30.25 -4.91
N THR A 10 -13.99 30.98 -3.86
CA THR A 10 -12.59 31.33 -3.60
C THR A 10 -12.07 30.43 -2.47
N PRO A 11 -11.37 29.32 -2.77
CA PRO A 11 -10.89 28.42 -1.74
C PRO A 11 -9.77 29.09 -0.94
N ILE A 12 -9.82 28.93 0.39
CA ILE A 12 -8.71 29.28 1.27
C ILE A 12 -7.79 28.06 1.31
N ILE A 13 -6.70 28.09 0.55
CA ILE A 13 -5.71 27.01 0.50
C ILE A 13 -4.54 27.36 1.43
N SER A 14 -4.38 26.60 2.52
CA SER A 14 -3.28 26.76 3.48
C SER A 14 -2.04 25.92 3.15
N LEU A 15 -2.12 25.05 2.14
CA LEU A 15 -1.07 24.12 1.74
C LEU A 15 -0.11 24.78 0.75
N THR A 16 1.20 24.68 0.99
CA THR A 16 2.21 25.05 -0.01
C THR A 16 2.47 23.87 -0.95
N LEU A 17 2.98 24.14 -2.15
CA LEU A 17 3.39 23.09 -3.09
C LEU A 17 4.41 22.16 -2.42
N GLY A 18 5.50 22.69 -1.85
CA GLY A 18 6.50 21.88 -1.13
C GLY A 18 5.91 21.06 0.03
N GLY A 19 4.97 21.63 0.80
CA GLY A 19 4.25 20.90 1.85
C GLY A 19 3.41 19.74 1.30
N THR A 20 2.88 19.89 0.09
CA THR A 20 2.11 18.85 -0.59
C THR A 20 2.99 17.65 -0.97
N VAL A 21 4.26 17.86 -1.39
CA VAL A 21 5.23 16.76 -1.63
C VAL A 21 5.34 15.87 -0.42
N ASN A 22 5.63 16.49 0.74
CA ASN A 22 5.89 15.76 1.97
C ASN A 22 4.66 14.93 2.37
N LEU A 23 3.46 15.48 2.18
CA LEU A 23 2.22 14.75 2.45
C LEU A 23 1.98 13.60 1.45
N LEU A 24 2.30 13.79 0.16
CA LEU A 24 2.17 12.75 -0.84
C LEU A 24 3.19 11.63 -0.65
N LEU A 25 4.45 11.95 -0.34
CA LEU A 25 5.47 10.97 0.02
C LEU A 25 5.13 10.25 1.34
N ALA A 26 4.62 10.97 2.34
CA ALA A 26 4.11 10.34 3.56
C ALA A 26 2.95 9.39 3.27
N SER A 27 2.07 9.71 2.31
CA SER A 27 1.00 8.79 1.90
C SER A 27 1.55 7.49 1.30
N ILE A 28 2.61 7.57 0.49
CA ILE A 28 3.29 6.38 -0.03
C ILE A 28 3.90 5.57 1.13
N ALA A 29 4.62 6.21 2.05
CA ALA A 29 5.21 5.52 3.19
C ALA A 29 4.17 4.81 4.09
N LEU A 30 2.97 5.38 4.24
CA LEU A 30 1.87 4.74 4.95
C LEU A 30 1.31 3.52 4.20
N GLU A 31 1.22 3.60 2.87
CA GLU A 31 0.82 2.46 2.03
C GLU A 31 1.87 1.33 2.08
N GLU A 32 3.17 1.65 2.01
CA GLU A 32 4.29 0.72 2.18
C GLU A 32 4.26 0.01 3.55
N LEU A 33 3.99 0.76 4.62
CA LEU A 33 3.84 0.19 5.97
C LEU A 33 2.67 -0.79 6.02
N ALA A 34 1.55 -0.47 5.36
CA ALA A 34 0.41 -1.39 5.29
C ALA A 34 0.75 -2.66 4.48
N LEU A 35 1.51 -2.55 3.39
CA LEU A 35 1.98 -3.70 2.61
C LEU A 35 2.93 -4.59 3.43
N ALA A 36 3.82 -4.01 4.22
CA ALA A 36 4.70 -4.75 5.12
C ALA A 36 3.90 -5.61 6.12
N HIS A 37 2.79 -5.08 6.67
CA HIS A 37 1.90 -5.85 7.54
C HIS A 37 1.21 -7.00 6.82
N ILE A 38 0.83 -6.84 5.54
CA ILE A 38 0.28 -7.93 4.74
C ILE A 38 1.32 -9.03 4.55
N VAL A 39 2.55 -8.68 4.18
CA VAL A 39 3.64 -9.64 4.02
C VAL A 39 3.92 -10.39 5.32
N ASN A 40 3.94 -9.69 6.46
CA ASN A 40 4.11 -10.32 7.76
C ASN A 40 2.95 -11.28 8.10
N ALA A 41 1.70 -10.89 7.82
CA ALA A 41 0.54 -11.75 8.05
C ALA A 41 0.57 -13.02 7.18
N GLU A 42 1.05 -12.93 5.94
CA GLU A 42 1.26 -14.10 5.09
C GLU A 42 2.38 -15.01 5.62
N ALA A 43 3.44 -14.44 6.21
CA ALA A 43 4.49 -15.22 6.88
C ALA A 43 3.96 -15.94 8.14
N GLU A 44 3.19 -15.24 8.98
CA GLU A 44 2.54 -15.83 10.16
C GLU A 44 1.54 -16.93 9.75
N LYS A 45 0.83 -16.77 8.63
CA LYS A 45 -0.05 -17.81 8.07
C LYS A 45 0.71 -19.09 7.75
N ILE A 46 1.89 -18.97 7.13
CA ILE A 46 2.76 -20.13 6.88
C ILE A 46 3.18 -20.76 8.20
N GLN A 47 3.73 -19.96 9.14
CA GLN A 47 4.20 -20.43 10.43
C GLN A 47 3.10 -21.14 11.24
N TYR A 48 1.88 -20.63 11.18
CA TYR A 48 0.72 -21.24 11.83
C TYR A 48 0.43 -22.64 11.30
N VAL A 49 0.48 -22.82 9.98
CA VAL A 49 0.13 -24.07 9.31
C VAL A 49 1.21 -25.14 9.49
N VAL A 50 2.49 -24.73 9.54
CA VAL A 50 3.62 -25.65 9.79
C VAL A 50 3.91 -25.85 11.28
N GLY A 51 3.18 -25.16 12.16
CA GLY A 51 3.30 -25.33 13.61
C GLY A 51 4.53 -24.66 14.23
N THR A 52 5.13 -23.68 13.57
CA THR A 52 6.29 -22.94 14.10
C THR A 52 5.91 -21.60 14.74
N LEU A 53 4.64 -21.20 14.67
CA LEU A 53 4.16 -19.95 15.29
C LEU A 53 4.09 -20.08 16.81
N PHE A 54 4.84 -19.25 17.52
CA PHE A 54 4.92 -19.22 18.98
C PHE A 54 4.55 -17.84 19.53
N PRO A 55 3.96 -17.71 20.74
CA PRO A 55 3.38 -18.77 21.57
C PRO A 55 1.94 -19.10 21.16
N ALA A 56 1.54 -20.35 21.40
CA ALA A 56 0.13 -20.72 21.62
C ALA A 56 -0.82 -20.76 20.41
N VAL A 57 -0.51 -21.52 19.36
CA VAL A 57 -1.60 -22.07 18.54
C VAL A 57 -1.32 -23.52 18.17
N THR A 58 -2.22 -24.43 18.55
CA THR A 58 -2.20 -25.79 18.03
C THR A 58 -2.46 -25.72 16.53
N PRO A 59 -1.50 -26.12 15.68
CA PRO A 59 -1.70 -26.08 14.24
C PRO A 59 -2.83 -27.05 13.84
N PRO A 60 -3.58 -26.76 12.77
CA PRO A 60 -4.57 -27.69 12.25
C PRO A 60 -3.88 -28.97 11.76
N THR A 61 -4.62 -30.07 11.67
CA THR A 61 -4.12 -31.26 10.97
C THR A 61 -3.94 -30.92 9.49
N THR A 62 -2.70 -30.96 9.01
CA THR A 62 -2.37 -30.56 7.63
C THR A 62 -2.02 -31.78 6.79
N ASN A 63 -2.54 -31.80 5.56
CA ASN A 63 -2.13 -32.71 4.51
C ASN A 63 -1.29 -31.93 3.48
N ILE A 64 -0.45 -32.62 2.71
CA ILE A 64 0.35 -32.04 1.63
C ILE A 64 -0.51 -31.19 0.68
N SER A 65 -1.72 -31.64 0.33
CA SER A 65 -2.64 -30.88 -0.52
C SER A 65 -3.00 -29.51 0.07
N ASN A 66 -3.25 -29.44 1.39
CA ASN A 66 -3.57 -28.20 2.07
C ASN A 66 -2.36 -27.24 2.08
N LEU A 67 -1.14 -27.78 2.26
CA LEU A 67 0.10 -27.00 2.21
C LEU A 67 0.32 -26.37 0.83
N LEU A 68 0.07 -27.13 -0.24
CA LEU A 68 0.17 -26.64 -1.61
C LEU A 68 -0.85 -25.51 -1.89
N LEU A 69 -2.09 -25.66 -1.41
CA LEU A 69 -3.13 -24.63 -1.54
C LEU A 69 -2.75 -23.34 -0.81
N ILE A 70 -2.22 -23.45 0.40
CA ILE A 70 -1.78 -22.30 1.19
C ILE A 70 -0.59 -21.61 0.52
N ASN A 71 0.40 -22.38 0.03
CA ASN A 71 1.53 -21.83 -0.71
C ASN A 71 1.07 -21.10 -1.99
N GLU A 72 0.10 -21.65 -2.72
CA GLU A 72 -0.47 -20.97 -3.89
C GLU A 72 -1.18 -19.66 -3.51
N SER A 73 -1.95 -19.67 -2.40
CA SER A 73 -2.61 -18.48 -1.87
C SER A 73 -1.59 -17.40 -1.49
N VAL A 74 -0.55 -17.74 -0.73
CA VAL A 74 0.50 -16.79 -0.33
C VAL A 74 1.19 -16.20 -1.56
N ARG A 75 1.55 -17.05 -2.54
CA ARG A 75 2.16 -16.61 -3.79
C ARG A 75 1.26 -15.61 -4.54
N LYS A 76 -0.05 -15.83 -4.59
CA LYS A 76 -1.02 -14.90 -5.20
C LYS A 76 -1.03 -13.56 -4.45
N THR A 77 -1.11 -13.56 -3.11
CA THR A 77 -1.04 -12.33 -2.32
C THR A 77 0.25 -11.56 -2.58
N LEU A 78 1.40 -12.24 -2.57
CA LEU A 78 2.71 -11.60 -2.84
C LEU A 78 2.80 -11.03 -4.27
N GLN A 79 2.18 -11.68 -5.26
CA GLN A 79 2.09 -11.13 -6.61
C GLN A 79 1.28 -9.82 -6.63
N ASP A 80 0.21 -9.72 -5.85
CA ASP A 80 -0.59 -8.51 -5.75
C ASP A 80 0.12 -7.40 -4.96
N VAL A 81 0.88 -7.75 -3.91
CA VAL A 81 1.78 -6.81 -3.21
C VAL A 81 2.78 -6.21 -4.19
N ILE A 82 3.50 -7.03 -4.97
CA ILE A 82 4.47 -6.55 -5.97
C ILE A 82 3.82 -5.60 -7.00
N LYS A 83 2.59 -5.89 -7.44
CA LYS A 83 1.87 -4.98 -8.34
C LYS A 83 1.60 -3.64 -7.67
N LYS A 84 1.25 -3.63 -6.38
CA LYS A 84 1.01 -2.40 -5.63
C LYS A 84 2.30 -1.60 -5.42
N GLU A 85 3.41 -2.26 -5.10
CA GLU A 85 4.76 -1.67 -5.02
C GLU A 85 5.13 -0.96 -6.33
N MET A 86 4.92 -1.59 -7.49
CA MET A 86 5.14 -0.95 -8.79
C MET A 86 4.28 0.29 -8.99
N LEU A 87 3.00 0.26 -8.58
CA LEU A 87 2.12 1.44 -8.65
C LEU A 87 2.56 2.55 -7.69
N LEU A 88 3.07 2.20 -6.52
CA LEU A 88 3.61 3.15 -5.54
C LEU A 88 4.90 3.79 -6.05
N GLN A 89 5.77 3.01 -6.71
CA GLN A 89 6.94 3.53 -7.40
C GLN A 89 6.54 4.53 -8.49
N PHE A 90 5.59 4.20 -9.37
CA PHE A 90 5.12 5.15 -10.38
C PHE A 90 4.52 6.41 -9.75
N LYS A 91 3.80 6.29 -8.63
CA LYS A 91 3.28 7.46 -7.89
C LYS A 91 4.42 8.33 -7.38
N MET A 92 5.46 7.73 -6.80
CA MET A 92 6.66 8.42 -6.31
C MET A 92 7.39 9.15 -7.44
N GLU A 93 7.69 8.46 -8.54
CA GLU A 93 8.37 9.03 -9.71
C GLU A 93 7.58 10.23 -10.25
N ASN A 94 6.26 10.09 -10.42
CA ASN A 94 5.41 11.20 -10.86
C ASN A 94 5.46 12.41 -9.91
N ILE A 95 5.48 12.19 -8.60
CA ILE A 95 5.61 13.28 -7.61
C ILE A 95 6.96 13.98 -7.78
N LEU A 96 8.04 13.22 -7.94
CA LEU A 96 9.39 13.78 -8.05
C LEU A 96 9.59 14.54 -9.38
N ASP A 97 9.06 14.02 -10.48
CA ASP A 97 9.23 14.60 -11.82
C ASP A 97 8.42 15.89 -12.04
N HIS A 98 7.27 16.02 -11.39
CA HIS A 98 6.37 17.16 -11.57
C HIS A 98 6.56 18.25 -10.51
N PHE A 99 7.55 18.09 -9.62
CA PHE A 99 7.88 19.14 -8.67
C PHE A 99 8.85 20.15 -9.29
N PRO A 100 8.49 21.45 -9.31
CA PRO A 100 9.40 22.47 -9.79
C PRO A 100 10.64 22.44 -8.89
N ASN A 101 11.81 22.20 -9.49
CA ASN A 101 13.09 22.53 -8.89
C ASN A 101 12.95 23.96 -8.37
N GLU A 102 13.20 24.18 -7.08
CA GLU A 102 13.14 25.53 -6.53
C GLU A 102 13.90 26.46 -7.46
N VAL A 103 13.19 27.46 -8.01
CA VAL A 103 13.83 28.55 -8.73
C VAL A 103 14.68 29.25 -7.67
N THR A 104 15.99 29.05 -7.75
CA THR A 104 16.99 29.89 -7.08
C THR A 104 16.71 31.36 -7.31
#